data_AF-A0A2M7UNJ6-F1
#
_entry.id   AF-A0A2M7UNJ6-F1
#
_cell.length_a   1.000
_cell.length_b   1.000
_cell.length_c   1.000
_cell.angle_alpha   90.00
_cell.angle_beta   90.00
_cell.angle_gamma   90.00
#
_symmetry.space_group_name_H-M   'P 1'
#
loop_
_entity.id
_entity.type
_entity.pdbx_description
1 polymer ?
#
loop_
_entity_poly.entity_id
_entity_poly.type
_entity_poly.pdbx_seq_one_letter_code
_entity_poly.pdbx_strand_id
1 'polypeptide(L)'
;MFENMNQSPYAANPSAKLSPTFFGKVMLFFTVAIISSIAGIFVAIVFLFDYFMAVPGIMFAFFVAELILVFTARMWSTKVPLNRFLFALFTFISGITIAPLIAIVAASPAGLVILAKALIITAFVFTAVGILGYTTKMDLSGMRMFLFIALIGMIITGVVGIFLPWSNTFEMFYAGIGVLLFAGFTAYDFQKIKTYPEDRYIDAALHLYLDIFNLFLYVLRLLMALNRRN
;
A
#
# COMPACT_ATOMS: atom_id res chain seq x y z
N MET A 1 32.63 -44.18 4.78
CA MET A 1 31.39 -43.63 5.38
C MET A 1 31.43 -42.11 5.40
N PHE A 2 31.75 -41.46 4.27
CA PHE A 2 31.74 -39.99 4.16
C PHE A 2 31.40 -39.60 2.72
N GLU A 3 30.13 -39.79 2.34
CA GLU A 3 29.65 -39.40 1.02
C GLU A 3 28.20 -38.93 1.14
N ASN A 4 28.01 -37.70 1.67
CA ASN A 4 26.89 -36.79 1.40
C ASN A 4 26.85 -35.62 2.39
N MET A 5 27.86 -34.74 2.36
CA MET A 5 27.80 -33.47 3.11
C MET A 5 28.02 -32.26 2.21
N ASN A 6 27.63 -32.33 0.94
CA ASN A 6 27.75 -31.20 0.02
C ASN A 6 26.44 -30.82 -0.69
N GLN A 7 25.31 -30.94 0.00
CA GLN A 7 24.10 -30.23 -0.41
C GLN A 7 23.83 -29.12 0.59
N SER A 8 24.28 -27.92 0.25
CA SER A 8 23.81 -26.70 0.90
C SER A 8 22.28 -26.64 0.79
N PRO A 9 21.53 -26.41 1.88
CA PRO A 9 20.07 -26.25 1.82
C PRO A 9 19.62 -25.04 1.00
N TYR A 10 20.58 -24.23 0.54
CA TYR A 10 20.39 -23.00 -0.22
C TYR A 10 20.84 -23.13 -1.68
N ALA A 11 20.93 -24.33 -2.24
CA ALA A 11 21.05 -24.50 -3.68
C ALA A 11 19.79 -23.92 -4.35
N ALA A 12 19.84 -22.64 -4.69
CA ALA A 12 18.81 -21.94 -5.43
C ALA A 12 18.56 -22.72 -6.72
N ASN A 13 17.32 -23.16 -6.92
CA ASN A 13 16.92 -23.81 -8.15
C ASN A 13 17.03 -22.78 -9.30
N PRO A 14 18.02 -22.87 -10.22
CA PRO A 14 18.32 -21.79 -11.15
C PRO A 14 17.31 -21.64 -12.30
N SER A 15 16.17 -22.33 -12.22
CA SER A 15 15.29 -22.59 -13.36
C SER A 15 13.80 -22.50 -13.08
N ALA A 16 13.37 -21.93 -11.96
CA ALA A 16 11.99 -21.46 -11.84
C ALA A 16 11.83 -20.17 -12.67
N LYS A 17 11.77 -20.29 -14.00
CA LYS A 17 11.32 -19.19 -14.86
C LYS A 17 9.94 -18.81 -14.37
N LEU A 18 9.79 -17.60 -13.84
CA LEU A 18 8.50 -17.03 -13.45
C LEU A 18 7.54 -17.23 -14.63
N SER A 19 6.43 -17.93 -14.41
CA SER A 19 5.46 -18.09 -15.48
C SER A 19 4.87 -16.69 -15.79
N PRO A 20 4.71 -16.28 -17.06
CA PRO A 20 3.96 -15.07 -17.41
C PRO A 20 2.57 -15.04 -16.74
N THR A 21 2.04 -16.22 -16.42
CA THR A 21 0.82 -16.45 -15.66
C THR A 21 0.87 -15.93 -14.22
N PHE A 22 2.01 -15.99 -13.51
CA PHE A 22 2.14 -15.46 -12.14
C PHE A 22 1.99 -13.94 -12.12
N PHE A 23 2.79 -13.23 -12.94
CA PHE A 23 2.73 -11.77 -13.02
C PHE A 23 1.32 -11.30 -13.39
N GLY A 24 0.69 -11.98 -14.36
CA GLY A 24 -0.71 -11.72 -14.74
C GLY A 24 -1.69 -11.87 -13.56
N LYS A 25 -1.53 -12.91 -12.72
CA LYS A 25 -2.34 -13.08 -11.50
C LYS A 25 -2.12 -11.96 -10.49
N VAL A 26 -0.86 -11.58 -10.25
CA VAL A 26 -0.52 -10.48 -9.33
C VAL A 26 -1.20 -9.18 -9.78
N MET A 27 -1.07 -8.83 -11.06
CA MET A 27 -1.66 -7.62 -11.63
C MET A 27 -3.20 -7.66 -11.67
N LEU A 28 -3.79 -8.84 -11.88
CA LEU A 28 -5.23 -9.03 -11.81
C LEU A 28 -5.75 -8.76 -10.40
N PHE A 29 -5.15 -9.38 -9.38
CA PHE A 29 -5.57 -9.16 -7.99
C PHE A 29 -5.26 -7.74 -7.51
N PHE A 30 -4.15 -7.16 -7.93
CA PHE A 30 -3.87 -5.74 -7.71
C PHE A 30 -4.96 -4.84 -8.30
N THR A 31 -5.41 -5.10 -9.53
CA THR A 31 -6.53 -4.36 -10.13
C THR A 31 -7.83 -4.56 -9.34
N VAL A 32 -8.13 -5.79 -8.93
CA VAL A 32 -9.29 -6.08 -8.06
C VAL A 32 -9.22 -5.29 -6.76
N ALA A 33 -8.02 -5.17 -6.16
CA ALA A 33 -7.82 -4.39 -4.95
C ALA A 33 -8.15 -2.90 -5.14
N ILE A 34 -7.72 -2.30 -6.24
CA ILE A 34 -8.05 -0.90 -6.59
C ILE A 34 -9.55 -0.72 -6.79
N ILE A 35 -10.21 -1.63 -7.52
CA ILE A 35 -11.66 -1.56 -7.72
C ILE A 35 -12.40 -1.72 -6.39
N SER A 36 -11.95 -2.67 -5.55
CA SER A 36 -12.52 -2.93 -4.24
C SER A 36 -12.39 -1.72 -3.31
N SER A 37 -11.23 -1.06 -3.28
CA SER A 37 -11.04 0.15 -2.48
C SER A 37 -11.88 1.32 -2.98
N ILE A 38 -12.01 1.51 -4.29
CA ILE A 38 -12.93 2.50 -4.87
C ILE A 38 -14.38 2.21 -4.48
N ALA A 39 -14.81 0.94 -4.53
CA ALA A 39 -16.13 0.54 -4.07
C ALA A 39 -16.34 0.82 -2.58
N GLY A 40 -15.31 0.58 -1.75
CA GLY A 40 -15.32 0.92 -0.33
C GLY A 40 -15.49 2.42 -0.08
N ILE A 41 -14.75 3.26 -0.82
CA ILE A 41 -14.89 4.72 -0.76
C ILE A 41 -16.33 5.13 -1.11
N PHE A 42 -16.86 4.60 -2.22
CA PHE A 42 -18.21 4.90 -2.67
C PHE A 42 -19.26 4.50 -1.62
N VAL A 43 -19.17 3.27 -1.10
CA VAL A 43 -20.10 2.78 -0.07
C VAL A 43 -20.03 3.65 1.18
N ALA A 44 -18.83 4.03 1.60
CA ALA A 44 -18.67 4.86 2.77
C ALA A 44 -19.26 6.26 2.60
N ILE A 45 -19.01 6.92 1.46
CA ILE A 45 -19.54 8.26 1.19
C ILE A 45 -21.07 8.25 1.08
N VAL A 46 -21.63 7.26 0.38
CA VAL A 46 -23.07 7.24 0.07
C VAL A 46 -23.90 6.70 1.23
N PHE A 47 -23.40 5.70 1.96
CA PHE A 47 -24.21 4.98 2.95
C PHE A 47 -23.72 5.08 4.39
N LEU A 48 -22.41 5.31 4.62
CA LEU A 48 -21.83 5.27 5.98
C LEU A 48 -21.47 6.64 6.54
N PHE A 49 -21.45 7.69 5.72
CA PHE A 49 -20.93 9.00 6.11
C PHE A 49 -21.68 9.62 7.29
N ASP A 50 -23.01 9.60 7.26
CA ASP A 50 -23.85 10.11 8.35
C ASP A 50 -23.63 9.31 9.65
N TYR A 51 -23.44 7.99 9.54
CA TYR A 51 -23.15 7.13 10.69
C TYR A 51 -21.76 7.41 11.30
N PHE A 52 -20.76 7.71 10.47
CA PHE A 52 -19.44 8.13 10.95
C PHE A 52 -19.49 9.45 11.72
N MET A 53 -20.31 10.40 11.27
CA MET A 53 -20.49 11.67 11.95
C MET A 53 -21.31 11.53 13.24
N ALA A 54 -22.34 10.68 13.23
CA ALA A 54 -23.19 10.43 14.39
C ALA A 54 -22.48 9.61 15.48
N VAL A 55 -21.70 8.60 15.09
CA VAL A 55 -21.02 7.67 16.00
C VAL A 55 -19.59 7.43 15.52
N PRO A 56 -18.62 8.27 15.96
CA PRO A 56 -17.21 8.15 15.56
C PRO A 56 -16.58 6.78 15.83
N GLY A 57 -17.12 6.02 16.80
CA GLY A 57 -16.68 4.66 17.12
C GLY A 57 -16.82 3.66 15.96
N ILE A 58 -17.75 3.88 15.03
CA ILE A 58 -17.93 3.01 13.86
C ILE A 58 -16.70 3.13 12.93
N MET A 59 -16.20 4.35 12.71
CA MET A 59 -14.99 4.56 11.92
C MET A 59 -13.78 3.89 12.56
N PHE A 60 -13.66 3.98 13.89
CA PHE A 60 -12.59 3.30 14.63
C PHE A 60 -12.68 1.77 14.51
N ALA A 61 -13.90 1.20 14.50
CA ALA A 61 -14.08 -0.24 14.30
C ALA A 61 -13.58 -0.70 12.92
N PHE A 62 -13.86 0.05 11.84
CA PHE A 62 -13.31 -0.24 10.52
C PHE A 62 -11.79 -0.13 10.48
N PHE A 63 -11.23 0.90 11.12
CA PHE A 63 -9.78 1.07 11.23
C PHE A 63 -9.12 -0.10 11.96
N VAL A 64 -9.68 -0.54 13.09
CA VAL A 64 -9.19 -1.72 13.83
C VAL A 64 -9.31 -2.99 12.99
N ALA A 65 -10.41 -3.17 12.26
CA ALA A 65 -10.59 -4.31 11.36
C ALA A 65 -9.54 -4.32 10.23
N GLU A 66 -9.23 -3.16 9.65
CA GLU A 66 -8.16 -3.00 8.65
C GLU A 66 -6.80 -3.43 9.22
N LEU A 67 -6.45 -2.96 10.43
CA LEU A 67 -5.21 -3.33 11.10
C LEU A 67 -5.14 -4.84 11.36
N ILE A 68 -6.22 -5.44 11.87
CA ILE A 68 -6.26 -6.89 12.09
C ILE A 68 -6.01 -7.64 10.79
N LEU A 69 -6.65 -7.25 9.68
CA LEU A 69 -6.51 -7.93 8.40
C LEU A 69 -5.08 -7.82 7.85
N VAL A 70 -4.44 -6.65 7.91
CA VAL A 70 -3.07 -6.47 7.41
C VAL A 70 -2.03 -7.17 8.30
N PHE A 71 -2.15 -7.08 9.63
CA PHE A 71 -1.20 -7.74 10.54
C PHE A 71 -1.33 -9.26 10.53
N THR A 72 -2.52 -9.78 10.24
CA THR A 72 -2.75 -11.23 10.08
C THR A 72 -2.54 -11.73 8.66
N ALA A 73 -2.13 -10.88 7.70
CA ALA A 73 -1.93 -11.22 6.29
C ALA A 73 -1.16 -12.52 6.09
N ARG A 74 -0.07 -12.69 6.83
CA ARG A 74 0.78 -13.89 6.78
C ARG A 74 0.04 -15.20 7.08
N MET A 75 -1.03 -15.15 7.88
CA MET A 75 -1.80 -16.33 8.29
C MET A 75 -2.83 -16.76 7.24
N TRP A 76 -3.27 -15.85 6.37
CA TRP A 76 -4.36 -16.10 5.45
C TRP A 76 -3.98 -16.00 3.97
N SER A 77 -2.94 -15.27 3.59
CA SER A 77 -2.61 -14.95 2.20
C SER A 77 -2.27 -16.16 1.31
N THR A 78 -1.84 -17.27 1.91
CA THR A 78 -1.54 -18.53 1.20
C THR A 78 -2.71 -19.51 1.18
N LYS A 79 -3.80 -19.24 1.94
CA LYS A 79 -4.92 -20.17 2.10
C LYS A 79 -6.01 -19.92 1.06
N VAL A 80 -5.99 -20.65 -0.06
CA VAL A 80 -7.05 -20.57 -1.08
C VAL A 80 -8.30 -21.35 -0.61
N PRO A 81 -9.54 -20.83 -0.76
CA PRO A 81 -9.93 -19.55 -1.38
C PRO A 81 -10.01 -18.35 -0.42
N LEU A 82 -9.78 -18.58 0.88
CA LEU A 82 -9.88 -17.56 1.93
C LEU A 82 -9.04 -16.31 1.64
N ASN A 83 -7.86 -16.49 1.04
CA ASN A 83 -6.95 -15.40 0.71
C ASN A 83 -7.56 -14.36 -0.24
N ARG A 84 -8.33 -14.80 -1.24
CA ARG A 84 -8.99 -13.91 -2.21
C ARG A 84 -10.07 -13.09 -1.54
N PHE A 85 -10.88 -13.73 -0.69
CA PHE A 85 -11.95 -13.07 0.04
C PHE A 85 -11.40 -12.05 1.04
N LEU A 86 -10.46 -12.45 1.90
CA LEU A 86 -9.88 -11.55 2.90
C LEU A 86 -9.07 -10.42 2.27
N PHE A 87 -8.41 -10.66 1.14
CA PHE A 87 -7.74 -9.60 0.40
C PHE A 87 -8.72 -8.57 -0.19
N ALA A 88 -9.81 -9.04 -0.82
CA ALA A 88 -10.86 -8.15 -1.31
C ALA A 88 -11.54 -7.37 -0.18
N LEU A 89 -11.82 -8.03 0.94
CA LEU A 89 -12.39 -7.41 2.14
C LEU A 89 -11.45 -6.37 2.74
N PHE A 90 -10.17 -6.69 2.86
CA PHE A 90 -9.14 -5.76 3.35
C PHE A 90 -9.09 -4.50 2.48
N THR A 91 -9.00 -4.66 1.17
CA THR A 91 -8.92 -3.55 0.22
C THR A 91 -10.21 -2.72 0.20
N PHE A 92 -11.36 -3.37 0.33
CA PHE A 92 -12.66 -2.70 0.50
C PHE A 92 -12.70 -1.85 1.78
N ILE A 93 -12.32 -2.43 2.92
CA ILE A 93 -12.29 -1.73 4.22
C ILE A 93 -11.31 -0.56 4.18
N SER A 94 -10.13 -0.73 3.59
CA SER A 94 -9.18 0.39 3.45
C SER A 94 -9.73 1.54 2.60
N GLY A 95 -10.60 1.26 1.62
CA GLY A 95 -11.37 2.29 0.92
C GLY A 95 -12.36 3.01 1.83
N ILE A 96 -13.09 2.27 2.67
CA ILE A 96 -14.00 2.83 3.67
C ILE A 96 -13.26 3.76 4.63
N THR A 97 -12.10 3.34 5.15
CA THR A 97 -11.38 4.09 6.19
C THR A 97 -10.80 5.41 5.69
N ILE A 98 -10.49 5.53 4.40
CA ILE A 98 -10.02 6.80 3.81
C ILE A 98 -11.15 7.69 3.29
N ALA A 99 -12.38 7.20 3.20
CA ALA A 99 -13.50 7.95 2.65
C ALA A 99 -13.76 9.31 3.34
N PRO A 100 -13.67 9.45 4.68
CA PRO A 100 -13.80 10.75 5.33
C PRO A 100 -12.72 11.74 4.91
N LEU A 101 -11.47 11.28 4.73
CA LEU A 101 -10.38 12.10 4.22
C LEU A 101 -10.72 12.60 2.80
N ILE A 102 -11.17 11.71 1.92
CA ILE A 102 -11.56 12.07 0.55
C ILE A 102 -12.70 13.10 0.55
N ALA A 103 -13.72 12.91 1.38
CA ALA A 103 -14.84 13.84 1.50
C ALA A 103 -14.40 15.23 1.99
N ILE A 104 -13.54 15.29 3.00
CA ILE A 104 -12.99 16.54 3.53
C ILE A 104 -12.19 17.29 2.45
N VAL A 105 -11.34 16.57 1.70
CA VAL A 105 -10.59 17.19 0.60
C VAL A 105 -11.54 17.67 -0.48
N ALA A 106 -12.48 16.83 -0.92
CA ALA A 106 -13.42 17.16 -1.99
C ALA A 106 -14.30 18.38 -1.68
N ALA A 107 -14.64 18.60 -0.40
CA ALA A 107 -15.40 19.76 0.05
C ALA A 107 -14.62 21.08 0.01
N SER A 108 -13.28 21.05 -0.14
CA SER A 108 -12.47 22.26 -0.22
C SER A 108 -12.57 22.92 -1.63
N PRO A 109 -12.41 24.26 -1.75
CA PRO A 109 -12.59 24.97 -3.03
C PRO A 109 -11.73 24.46 -4.20
N ALA A 110 -10.55 23.90 -3.92
CA ALA A 110 -9.65 23.28 -4.91
C ALA A 110 -9.58 21.74 -4.78
N GLY A 111 -10.47 21.15 -3.99
CA GLY A 111 -10.42 19.77 -3.55
C GLY A 111 -10.40 18.72 -4.64
N LEU A 112 -11.36 18.80 -5.55
CA LEU A 112 -11.47 17.87 -6.69
C LEU A 112 -10.25 17.92 -7.60
N VAL A 113 -9.69 19.13 -7.81
CA VAL A 113 -8.47 19.31 -8.60
C VAL A 113 -7.26 18.70 -7.89
N ILE A 114 -7.17 18.85 -6.56
CA ILE A 114 -6.11 18.24 -5.75
C ILE A 114 -6.20 16.71 -5.78
N LEU A 115 -7.39 16.13 -5.63
CA LEU A 115 -7.62 14.69 -5.71
C LEU A 115 -7.23 14.13 -7.09
N ALA A 116 -7.65 14.78 -8.17
CA ALA A 116 -7.29 14.39 -9.52
C ALA A 116 -5.77 14.43 -9.75
N LYS A 117 -5.10 15.50 -9.30
CA LYS A 117 -3.64 15.62 -9.34
C LYS A 117 -2.95 14.50 -8.54
N ALA A 118 -3.45 14.20 -7.34
CA ALA A 118 -2.89 13.16 -6.49
C ALA A 118 -2.98 11.78 -7.16
N LEU A 119 -4.13 11.44 -7.74
CA LEU A 119 -4.33 10.18 -8.48
C LEU A 119 -3.39 10.08 -9.69
N ILE A 120 -3.30 11.13 -10.50
CA ILE A 120 -2.43 11.16 -11.68
C ILE A 120 -0.96 11.00 -11.27
N ILE A 121 -0.49 11.82 -10.32
CA ILE A 121 0.90 11.76 -9.85
C ILE A 121 1.19 10.36 -9.30
N THR A 122 0.30 9.80 -8.48
CA THR A 122 0.49 8.47 -7.91
C THR A 122 0.57 7.40 -9.00
N ALA A 123 -0.33 7.42 -9.98
CA ALA A 123 -0.32 6.45 -11.08
C ALA A 123 0.98 6.53 -11.90
N PHE A 124 1.45 7.74 -12.22
CA PHE A 124 2.69 7.93 -12.95
C PHE A 124 3.92 7.50 -12.14
N VAL A 125 4.02 7.91 -10.87
CA VAL A 125 5.14 7.54 -10.00
C VAL A 125 5.17 6.03 -9.77
N PHE A 126 4.04 5.43 -9.39
CA PHE A 126 3.95 3.99 -9.16
C PHE A 126 4.31 3.18 -10.41
N THR A 127 3.80 3.58 -11.58
CA THR A 127 4.08 2.89 -12.83
C THR A 127 5.55 3.05 -13.24
N ALA A 128 6.08 4.27 -13.23
CA ALA A 128 7.46 4.54 -13.62
C ALA A 128 8.44 3.81 -12.69
N VAL A 129 8.25 3.94 -11.38
CA VAL A 129 9.11 3.30 -10.37
C VAL A 129 8.94 1.78 -10.40
N GLY A 130 7.72 1.28 -10.60
CA GLY A 130 7.47 -0.16 -10.76
C GLY A 130 8.17 -0.75 -11.98
N ILE A 131 8.13 -0.07 -13.14
CA ILE A 131 8.89 -0.48 -14.33
C ILE A 131 10.40 -0.48 -14.03
N LEU A 132 10.91 0.57 -13.38
CA LEU A 132 12.33 0.65 -13.03
C LEU A 132 12.73 -0.47 -12.05
N GLY A 133 11.94 -0.73 -11.01
CA GLY A 133 12.17 -1.83 -10.07
C GLY A 133 12.09 -3.20 -10.74
N TYR A 134 11.15 -3.39 -11.66
CA TYR A 134 11.02 -4.63 -12.42
C TYR A 134 12.11 -4.81 -13.48
N THR A 135 12.74 -3.76 -13.99
CA THR A 135 13.76 -3.88 -15.06
C THR A 135 15.19 -3.75 -14.54
N THR A 136 15.38 -3.16 -13.36
CA THR A 136 16.71 -2.96 -12.79
C THR A 136 17.42 -4.28 -12.51
N LYS A 137 18.74 -4.25 -12.72
CA LYS A 137 19.69 -5.34 -12.42
C LYS A 137 20.37 -5.16 -11.07
N MET A 138 20.23 -3.98 -10.45
CA MET A 138 20.77 -3.72 -9.11
C MET A 138 19.97 -4.51 -8.09
N ASP A 139 20.64 -5.22 -7.18
CA ASP A 139 19.96 -5.92 -6.10
C ASP A 139 19.42 -4.92 -5.06
N LEU A 140 18.10 -4.83 -4.93
CA LEU A 140 17.42 -3.97 -3.95
C LEU A 140 17.16 -4.70 -2.62
N SER A 141 17.56 -5.98 -2.48
CA SER A 141 17.35 -6.79 -1.28
C SER A 141 17.86 -6.10 -0.01
N GLY A 142 19.00 -5.42 -0.11
CA GLY A 142 19.62 -4.68 1.00
C GLY A 142 18.83 -3.45 1.47
N MET A 143 17.94 -2.89 0.66
CA MET A 143 17.14 -1.72 1.04
C MET A 143 15.99 -2.07 1.98
N ARG A 144 15.57 -3.34 2.05
CA ARG A 144 14.39 -3.78 2.82
C ARG A 144 14.45 -3.36 4.29
N MET A 145 15.59 -3.53 4.95
CA MET A 145 15.73 -3.18 6.37
C MET A 145 15.60 -1.67 6.58
N PHE A 146 16.23 -0.86 5.71
CA PHE A 146 16.12 0.59 5.74
C PHE A 146 14.67 1.05 5.53
N LEU A 147 13.99 0.53 4.50
CA LEU A 147 12.59 0.86 4.21
C LEU A 147 11.67 0.47 5.39
N PHE A 148 11.91 -0.67 6.01
CA PHE A 148 11.13 -1.11 7.18
C PHE A 148 11.35 -0.21 8.41
N ILE A 149 12.59 0.16 8.72
CA ILE A 149 12.89 1.09 9.84
C ILE A 149 12.25 2.45 9.57
N ALA A 150 12.37 2.97 8.35
CA ALA A 150 11.74 4.23 7.95
C ALA A 150 10.20 4.16 8.06
N LEU A 151 9.58 3.04 7.66
CA LEU A 151 8.14 2.81 7.80
C LEU A 151 7.70 2.88 9.27
N ILE A 152 8.43 2.23 10.18
CA ILE A 152 8.14 2.30 11.62
C ILE A 152 8.25 3.75 12.12
N GLY A 153 9.28 4.48 11.72
CA GLY A 153 9.43 5.90 12.04
C GLY A 153 8.27 6.75 11.54
N MET A 154 7.80 6.51 10.31
CA MET A 154 6.64 7.19 9.73
C MET A 154 5.35 6.89 10.49
N ILE A 155 5.12 5.64 10.88
CA ILE A 155 3.95 5.22 11.67
C ILE A 155 3.96 5.89 13.04
N ILE A 156 5.08 5.81 13.77
CA ILE A 156 5.20 6.43 15.10
C ILE A 156 4.96 7.95 15.01
N THR A 157 5.58 8.62 14.04
CA THR A 157 5.40 10.07 13.82
C THR A 157 3.95 10.42 13.49
N GLY A 158 3.27 9.60 12.69
CA GLY A 158 1.86 9.76 12.38
C GLY A 158 0.97 9.60 13.61
N VAL A 159 1.23 8.59 14.45
CA VAL A 159 0.48 8.35 15.70
C VAL A 159 0.68 9.48 16.69
N VAL A 160 1.92 9.95 16.89
CA VAL A 160 2.21 11.13 17.74
C VAL A 160 1.45 12.36 17.23
N GLY A 161 1.38 12.53 15.90
CA GLY A 161 0.65 13.62 15.26
C GLY A 161 -0.85 13.67 15.54
N ILE A 162 -1.45 12.55 15.96
CA ILE A 162 -2.87 12.50 16.37
C ILE A 162 -3.07 13.25 17.70
N PHE A 163 -2.09 13.18 18.61
CA PHE A 163 -2.16 13.80 19.93
C PHE A 163 -1.48 15.19 19.97
N LEU A 164 -0.43 15.36 19.17
CA LEU A 164 0.39 16.56 19.10
C LEU A 164 0.44 17.04 17.64
N PRO A 165 -0.46 17.94 17.22
CA PRO A 165 -0.51 18.41 15.84
C PRO A 165 0.80 19.04 15.38
N TRP A 166 1.26 18.64 14.20
CA TRP A 166 2.49 19.16 13.61
C TRP A 166 2.27 20.48 12.86
N SER A 167 3.36 21.25 12.66
CA SER A 167 3.32 22.45 11.82
C SER A 167 3.10 22.09 10.34
N ASN A 168 2.53 23.00 9.56
CA ASN A 168 2.30 22.76 8.12
C ASN A 168 3.60 22.44 7.36
N THR A 169 4.71 23.09 7.74
CA THR A 169 6.03 22.82 7.17
C THR A 169 6.49 21.40 7.48
N PHE A 170 6.31 20.94 8.72
CA PHE A 170 6.65 19.57 9.09
C PHE A 170 5.79 18.55 8.34
N GLU A 171 4.48 18.76 8.23
CA GLU A 171 3.57 17.90 7.45
C GLU A 171 3.99 17.78 5.99
N MET A 172 4.48 18.87 5.38
CA MET A 172 5.00 18.85 4.01
C MET A 172 6.26 17.98 3.88
N PHE A 173 7.23 18.11 4.80
CA PHE A 173 8.42 17.26 4.82
C PHE A 173 8.08 15.80 5.10
N TYR A 174 7.22 15.55 6.09
CA TYR A 174 6.70 14.22 6.41
C TYR A 174 6.05 13.58 5.20
N ALA A 175 5.20 14.32 4.48
CA ALA A 175 4.56 13.83 3.26
C ALA A 175 5.57 13.54 2.14
N GLY A 176 6.54 14.42 1.91
CA GLY A 176 7.60 14.21 0.91
C GLY A 176 8.45 12.98 1.20
N ILE A 177 8.84 12.76 2.46
CA ILE A 177 9.55 11.54 2.89
C ILE A 177 8.68 10.30 2.64
N GLY A 178 7.39 10.38 2.95
CA GLY A 178 6.44 9.29 2.68
C GLY A 178 6.37 8.93 1.20
N VAL A 179 6.29 9.92 0.31
CA VAL A 179 6.30 9.70 -1.15
C VAL A 179 7.57 8.94 -1.58
N LEU A 180 8.75 9.37 -1.11
CA LEU A 180 10.02 8.70 -1.43
C LEU A 180 10.08 7.28 -0.85
N LEU A 181 9.59 7.10 0.37
CA LEU A 181 9.57 5.81 1.05
C LEU A 181 8.72 4.78 0.30
N PHE A 182 7.48 5.13 -0.05
CA PHE A 182 6.59 4.21 -0.74
C PHE A 182 6.94 4.03 -2.22
N ALA A 183 7.59 5.01 -2.85
CA ALA A 183 8.26 4.78 -4.13
C ALA A 183 9.41 3.75 -3.97
N GLY A 184 10.21 3.85 -2.89
CA GLY A 184 11.24 2.87 -2.58
C GLY A 184 10.70 1.44 -2.36
N PHE A 185 9.61 1.30 -1.60
CA PHE A 185 8.90 0.02 -1.47
C PHE A 185 8.37 -0.48 -2.82
N THR A 186 7.75 0.40 -3.62
CA THR A 186 7.27 0.04 -4.96
C THR A 186 8.40 -0.56 -5.81
N ALA A 187 9.57 0.08 -5.87
CA ALA A 187 10.72 -0.43 -6.62
C ALA A 187 11.16 -1.82 -6.10
N TYR A 188 11.25 -1.95 -4.78
CA TYR A 188 11.63 -3.19 -4.11
C TYR A 188 10.64 -4.33 -4.39
N ASP A 189 9.34 -4.09 -4.23
CA ASP A 189 8.32 -5.12 -4.39
C ASP A 189 8.11 -5.52 -5.85
N PHE A 190 8.21 -4.58 -6.81
CA PHE A 190 8.26 -4.91 -8.23
C PHE A 190 9.47 -5.77 -8.59
N GLN A 191 10.65 -5.51 -8.01
CA GLN A 191 11.80 -6.39 -8.22
C GLN A 191 11.54 -7.78 -7.63
N LYS A 192 10.99 -7.83 -6.41
CA LYS A 192 10.73 -9.06 -5.67
C LYS A 192 9.72 -9.98 -6.36
N ILE A 193 8.77 -9.46 -7.14
CA ILE A 193 7.82 -10.24 -7.96
C ILE A 193 8.50 -11.33 -8.78
N LYS A 194 9.74 -11.10 -9.25
CA LYS A 194 10.52 -12.08 -10.02
C LYS A 194 10.93 -13.32 -9.23
N THR A 195 10.97 -13.23 -7.90
CA THR A 195 11.47 -14.27 -7.00
C THR A 195 10.40 -14.78 -6.03
N TYR A 196 9.14 -14.31 -6.16
CA TYR A 196 8.04 -14.85 -5.36
C TYR A 196 7.75 -16.31 -5.73
N PRO A 197 7.40 -17.15 -4.74
CA PRO A 197 6.81 -18.45 -5.00
C PRO A 197 5.47 -18.31 -5.75
N GLU A 198 5.20 -19.23 -6.69
CA GLU A 198 4.03 -19.19 -7.60
C GLU A 198 2.67 -19.19 -6.88
N ASP A 199 2.59 -19.75 -5.67
CA ASP A 199 1.39 -19.82 -4.84
C ASP A 199 1.12 -18.53 -4.05
N ARG A 200 2.07 -17.58 -4.04
CA ARG A 200 2.03 -16.35 -3.22
C ARG A 200 1.67 -15.09 -4.00
N TYR A 201 0.85 -15.22 -5.04
CA TYR A 201 0.41 -14.09 -5.86
C TYR A 201 -0.45 -13.08 -5.08
N ILE A 202 -1.23 -13.52 -4.07
CA ILE A 202 -1.98 -12.61 -3.19
C ILE A 202 -1.04 -11.80 -2.28
N ASP A 203 0.03 -12.41 -1.77
CA ASP A 203 1.03 -11.68 -0.98
C ASP A 203 1.68 -10.56 -1.82
N ALA A 204 2.11 -10.88 -3.04
CA ALA A 204 2.68 -9.90 -3.95
C ALA A 204 1.68 -8.77 -4.29
N ALA A 205 0.43 -9.11 -4.60
CA ALA A 205 -0.61 -8.12 -4.88
C ALA A 205 -0.93 -7.24 -3.66
N LEU A 206 -0.89 -7.80 -2.45
CA LEU A 206 -1.09 -7.07 -1.20
C LEU A 206 0.01 -6.04 -0.97
N HIS A 207 1.28 -6.42 -1.19
CA HIS A 207 2.40 -5.49 -1.09
C HIS A 207 2.26 -4.34 -2.10
N LEU A 208 2.01 -4.64 -3.38
CA LEU A 208 1.76 -3.61 -4.39
C LEU A 208 0.59 -2.68 -4.04
N TYR A 209 -0.48 -3.24 -3.47
CA TYR A 209 -1.63 -2.46 -3.02
C TYR A 209 -1.27 -1.51 -1.89
N LEU A 210 -0.56 -1.98 -0.86
CA LEU A 210 -0.09 -1.14 0.24
C LEU A 210 0.82 -0.02 -0.28
N ASP A 211 1.68 -0.31 -1.24
CA ASP A 211 2.59 0.67 -1.82
C ASP A 211 1.85 1.79 -2.53
N ILE A 212 0.97 1.47 -3.48
CA ILE A 212 0.22 2.50 -4.22
C ILE A 212 -0.76 3.25 -3.31
N PHE A 213 -1.39 2.56 -2.35
CA PHE A 213 -2.37 3.14 -1.45
C PHE A 213 -1.70 4.17 -0.53
N ASN A 214 -0.59 3.80 0.11
CA ASN A 214 0.14 4.74 0.95
C ASN A 214 0.81 5.84 0.13
N LEU A 215 1.38 5.52 -1.04
CA LEU A 215 1.91 6.53 -1.95
C LEU A 215 0.84 7.57 -2.30
N PHE A 216 -0.39 7.15 -2.61
CA PHE A 216 -1.52 8.06 -2.84
C PHE A 216 -1.80 8.95 -1.63
N LEU A 217 -1.89 8.38 -0.42
CA LEU A 217 -2.15 9.14 0.80
C LEU A 217 -1.07 10.20 1.07
N TYR A 218 0.20 9.87 0.84
CA TYR A 218 1.30 10.79 1.03
C TYR A 218 1.40 11.85 -0.07
N VAL A 219 1.14 11.50 -1.34
CA VAL A 219 1.02 12.49 -2.42
C VAL A 219 -0.13 13.45 -2.15
N LEU A 220 -1.30 12.93 -1.75
CA LEU A 220 -2.47 13.74 -1.41
C LEU A 220 -2.16 14.69 -0.25
N ARG A 221 -1.52 14.19 0.81
CA ARG A 221 -1.09 14.99 1.96
C ARG A 221 -0.11 16.08 1.55
N LEU A 222 0.85 15.77 0.68
CA LEU A 222 1.82 16.74 0.18
C LEU A 222 1.13 17.87 -0.59
N LEU A 223 0.21 17.54 -1.50
CA LEU A 223 -0.53 18.54 -2.27
C LEU A 223 -1.43 19.40 -1.38
N MET A 224 -2.06 18.82 -0.36
CA MET A 224 -2.81 19.58 0.63
C MET A 224 -1.93 20.57 1.41
N ALA A 225 -0.77 20.13 1.89
CA ALA A 225 0.17 20.97 2.64
C ALA A 225 0.71 22.14 1.79
N LEU A 226 0.97 21.88 0.50
CA LEU A 226 1.37 22.90 -0.47
C LEU A 226 0.25 23.91 -0.73
N ASN A 227 -1.00 23.45 -0.89
CA ASN A 227 -2.13 24.32 -1.14
C ASN A 227 -2.45 25.24 0.04
N ARG A 228 -2.20 24.82 1.29
CA ARG A 228 -2.39 25.65 2.48
C ARG A 228 -1.42 26.82 2.62
N ARG A 229 -0.35 26.89 1.81
CA ARG A 229 0.64 27.98 1.83
C ARG A 229 0.30 29.13 0.88
N ASN A 230 -0.61 28.90 -0.06
CA ASN A 230 -1.09 29.88 -1.03
C ASN A 230 -2.42 30.46 -0.56
#